data_AF-A0A0G1KHN7-F1
#
_entry.id   AF-A0A0G1KHN7-F1
#
_cell.length_a   1.000
_cell.length_b   1.000
_cell.length_c   1.000
_cell.angle_alpha   90.00
_cell.angle_beta   90.00
_cell.angle_gamma   90.00
#
_symmetry.space_group_name_H-M   'P 1'
#
loop_
_entity.id
_entity.type
_entity.pdbx_description
1 polymer ?
#
loop_
_entity_poly.entity_id
_entity_poly.type
_entity_poly.pdbx_seq_one_letter_code
_entity_poly.pdbx_strand_id
1 'polypeptide(L)'
;MEIHYSDRIDPEELGEQVERELNPSGRGGGGKSHKGEGFGGEHRSDNKARRIAEETKGNSKELALAKQKVVERIQLILKGETNPSLHKGIRNYFEWVRYGLLAIGDKESEKEIMDDKDLDIKYIKGKGAGGQNVNKTATTASIRHNPTMFFLKNKKGTVQFLNKEAGKEIMYGRLVTHIREWKKVVGSQNQKEVLRNMLEEAVKGRPMEGREADVLKDIQKRLETGRNLH
;
A
#
# COMPACT_ATOMS: atom_id res chain seq x y z
N MET A 1 21.00 1.56 26.79
CA MET A 1 21.81 1.79 25.58
C MET A 1 20.82 2.27 24.53
N GLU A 2 20.55 3.57 24.52
CA GLU A 2 19.58 4.19 23.62
C GLU A 2 20.26 4.45 22.27
N ILE A 3 19.70 3.86 21.22
CA ILE A 3 20.12 4.10 19.84
C ILE A 3 19.22 5.21 19.31
N HIS A 4 19.73 6.43 19.30
CA HIS A 4 19.13 7.55 18.59
C HIS A 4 19.26 7.31 17.08
N TYR A 5 18.16 6.97 16.41
CA TYR A 5 18.06 7.08 14.95
C TYR A 5 17.58 8.49 14.60
N SER A 6 18.53 9.42 14.44
CA SER A 6 18.27 10.75 13.87
C SER A 6 18.89 10.86 12.48
N ASP A 7 18.43 10.05 11.52
CA ASP A 7 18.74 10.27 10.10
C ASP A 7 17.42 10.39 9.33
N ARG A 8 16.61 11.38 9.70
CA ARG A 8 15.66 11.95 8.74
C ARG A 8 16.48 12.92 7.91
N ILE A 9 17.01 12.44 6.79
CA ILE A 9 17.62 13.32 5.80
C ILE A 9 16.52 14.28 5.35
N ASP A 10 16.66 15.55 5.72
CA ASP A 10 15.76 16.60 5.29
C ASP A 10 15.87 16.72 3.76
N PRO A 11 14.75 16.63 3.01
CA PRO A 11 14.77 16.81 1.57
C PRO A 11 15.40 18.13 1.11
N GLU A 12 15.36 19.18 1.94
CA GLU A 12 16.05 20.45 1.65
C GLU A 12 17.57 20.32 1.78
N GLU A 13 18.05 19.61 2.79
CA GLU A 13 19.48 19.42 3.08
C GLU A 13 20.16 18.50 2.03
N LEU A 14 19.44 17.49 1.54
CA LEU A 14 19.88 16.65 0.41
C LEU A 14 19.93 17.46 -0.90
N GLY A 15 18.97 18.37 -1.09
CA GLY A 15 18.95 19.28 -2.23
C GLY A 15 20.17 20.21 -2.24
N GLU A 16 20.48 20.79 -1.09
CA GLU A 16 21.66 21.65 -0.92
C GLU A 16 22.98 20.89 -1.10
N GLN A 17 23.10 19.65 -0.61
CA GLN A 17 24.29 18.82 -0.81
C GLN A 17 24.54 18.51 -2.27
N VAL A 18 23.51 18.12 -3.02
CA VAL A 18 23.60 17.83 -4.46
C VAL A 18 23.99 19.09 -5.24
N GLU A 19 23.44 20.25 -4.89
CA GLU A 19 23.79 21.53 -5.53
C GLU A 19 25.25 21.93 -5.26
N ARG A 20 25.75 21.66 -4.05
CA ARG A 20 27.15 21.92 -3.64
C ARG A 20 28.15 20.98 -4.32
N GLU A 21 27.78 19.72 -4.53
CA GLU A 21 28.59 18.74 -5.27
C GLU A 21 28.64 19.02 -6.78
N LEU A 22 27.54 19.51 -7.35
CA LEU A 22 27.45 19.87 -8.77
C LEU A 22 28.17 21.18 -9.11
N ASN A 23 28.44 22.03 -8.11
CA ASN A 23 29.12 23.32 -8.30
C ASN A 23 30.35 23.47 -7.37
N PRO A 24 31.43 22.71 -7.60
CA PRO A 24 32.59 22.66 -6.70
C PRO A 24 33.48 23.93 -6.70
N SER A 25 33.14 24.97 -7.46
CA SER A 25 33.98 26.16 -7.68
C SER A 25 33.67 27.31 -6.72
N GLY A 26 33.79 27.05 -5.42
CA GLY A 26 33.85 28.07 -4.37
C GLY A 26 35.29 28.39 -3.94
N ARG A 27 36.17 28.83 -4.86
CA ARG A 27 37.48 29.41 -4.51
C ARG A 27 37.78 30.62 -5.38
N GLY A 28 37.97 31.76 -4.71
CA GLY A 28 37.99 33.10 -5.28
C GLY A 28 39.17 33.42 -6.20
N GLY A 29 39.02 34.53 -6.90
CA GLY A 29 40.08 35.17 -7.68
C GLY A 29 39.53 36.40 -8.40
N GLY A 30 39.89 37.59 -7.92
CA GLY A 30 39.59 38.84 -8.61
C GLY A 30 40.26 38.88 -9.98
N GLY A 31 39.50 39.27 -11.00
CA GLY A 31 39.99 39.46 -12.36
C GLY A 31 39.08 40.45 -13.09
N LYS A 32 39.68 41.55 -13.56
CA LYS A 32 38.99 42.64 -14.28
C LYS A 32 38.41 42.15 -15.62
N SER A 33 37.22 42.66 -15.91
CA SER A 33 36.57 42.91 -17.20
C SER A 33 37.07 42.17 -18.46
N HIS A 34 36.15 41.43 -19.08
CA HIS A 34 35.88 41.59 -20.50
C HIS A 34 34.37 41.46 -20.74
N LYS A 35 33.77 42.49 -21.35
CA LYS A 35 32.44 42.41 -21.97
C LYS A 35 32.56 41.47 -23.17
N GLY A 36 32.22 40.20 -22.97
CA GLY A 36 31.98 39.23 -24.03
C GLY A 36 30.48 39.00 -24.16
N GLU A 37 29.97 39.15 -25.37
CA GLU A 37 28.57 38.93 -25.73
C GLU A 37 28.14 37.49 -25.41
N GLY A 38 26.86 37.37 -25.05
CA GLY A 38 26.28 36.23 -24.33
C GLY A 38 26.47 34.88 -24.99
N PHE A 39 26.98 33.93 -24.20
CA PHE A 39 26.89 32.50 -24.47
C PHE A 39 25.57 31.97 -23.88
N GLY A 40 24.63 31.60 -24.75
CA GLY A 40 23.32 31.05 -24.38
C GLY A 40 23.40 29.63 -23.82
N GLY A 41 23.93 29.48 -22.60
CA GLY A 41 24.10 28.20 -21.91
C GLY A 41 23.19 27.98 -20.69
N GLU A 42 22.70 29.03 -20.03
CA GLU A 42 22.20 28.92 -18.64
C GLU A 42 20.74 28.48 -18.48
N HIS A 43 19.88 28.54 -19.51
CA HIS A 43 18.44 28.23 -19.32
C HIS A 43 18.04 26.74 -19.46
N ARG A 44 18.93 25.86 -19.90
CA ARG A 44 18.59 24.42 -20.10
C ARG A 44 18.82 23.57 -18.85
N SER A 45 19.82 23.89 -18.03
CA SER A 45 20.11 23.20 -16.76
C SER A 45 19.00 23.43 -15.73
N ASP A 46 18.53 24.67 -15.61
CA ASP A 46 17.56 25.08 -14.59
C ASP A 46 16.20 24.43 -14.81
N ASN A 47 15.77 24.33 -16.08
CA ASN A 47 14.55 23.63 -16.44
C ASN A 47 14.63 22.12 -16.19
N LYS A 48 15.80 21.51 -16.37
CA LYS A 48 16.01 20.08 -16.07
C LYS A 48 16.00 19.83 -14.56
N ALA A 49 16.69 20.66 -13.77
CA ALA A 49 16.74 20.57 -12.33
C ALA A 49 15.34 20.77 -11.71
N ARG A 50 14.59 21.78 -12.17
CA ARG A 50 13.22 22.03 -11.72
C ARG A 50 12.29 20.85 -12.00
N ARG A 51 12.41 20.23 -13.19
CA ARG A 51 11.62 19.04 -13.54
C ARG A 51 11.95 17.85 -12.63
N ILE A 52 13.23 17.60 -12.36
CA ILE A 52 13.67 16.52 -11.45
C ILE A 52 13.15 16.77 -10.03
N ALA A 53 13.19 18.02 -9.55
CA ALA A 53 12.67 18.39 -8.24
C ALA A 53 11.14 18.21 -8.15
N GLU A 54 10.40 18.63 -9.18
CA GLU A 54 8.95 18.42 -9.29
C GLU A 54 8.59 16.92 -9.31
N GLU A 55 9.31 16.11 -10.10
CA GLU A 55 9.16 14.64 -10.14
C GLU A 55 9.47 14.00 -8.78
N THR A 56 10.57 14.39 -8.13
CA THR A 56 10.97 13.86 -6.82
C THR A 56 9.93 14.20 -5.75
N LYS A 57 9.42 15.43 -5.76
CA LYS A 57 8.35 15.88 -4.86
C LYS A 57 7.05 15.12 -5.12
N GLY A 58 6.70 14.89 -6.39
CA GLY A 58 5.56 14.08 -6.79
C GLY A 58 5.66 12.65 -6.27
N ASN A 59 6.79 12.00 -6.52
CA ASN A 59 7.08 10.64 -6.06
C ASN A 59 7.03 10.52 -4.53
N SER A 60 7.59 11.50 -3.81
CA SER A 60 7.56 11.54 -2.34
C SER A 60 6.13 11.64 -1.80
N LYS A 61 5.29 12.50 -2.39
CA LYS A 61 3.86 12.62 -2.02
C LYS A 61 3.10 11.34 -2.31
N GLU A 62 3.34 10.71 -3.46
CA GLU A 62 2.69 9.46 -3.83
C GLU A 62 3.06 8.32 -2.85
N LEU A 63 4.34 8.24 -2.48
CA LEU A 63 4.82 7.28 -1.49
C LEU A 63 4.17 7.52 -0.11
N ALA A 64 4.08 8.77 0.33
CA ALA A 64 3.43 9.12 1.60
C ALA A 64 1.95 8.69 1.61
N LEU A 65 1.23 8.95 0.53
CA LEU A 65 -0.17 8.53 0.38
C LEU A 65 -0.31 7.01 0.36
N ALA A 66 0.60 6.29 -0.31
CA ALA A 66 0.60 4.82 -0.32
C ALA A 66 0.84 4.25 1.08
N LYS A 67 1.81 4.80 1.83
CA LYS A 67 2.07 4.44 3.23
C LYS A 67 0.82 4.66 4.09
N GLN A 68 0.18 5.82 3.98
CA GLN A 68 -1.04 6.13 4.73
C GLN A 68 -2.14 5.11 4.46
N LYS A 69 -2.45 4.80 3.19
CA LYS A 69 -3.46 3.80 2.81
C LYS A 69 -3.15 2.42 3.38
N VAL A 70 -1.88 2.01 3.39
CA VAL A 70 -1.44 0.75 3.97
C VAL A 70 -1.65 0.73 5.49
N VAL A 71 -1.23 1.79 6.19
CA VAL A 71 -1.42 1.94 7.64
C VAL A 71 -2.90 1.84 8.01
N GLU A 72 -3.76 2.62 7.35
CA GLU A 72 -5.20 2.61 7.60
C GLU A 72 -5.80 1.22 7.37
N ARG A 73 -5.33 0.49 6.35
CA ARG A 73 -5.77 -0.89 6.11
C ARG A 73 -5.37 -1.82 7.24
N ILE A 74 -4.13 -1.77 7.70
CA ILE A 74 -3.65 -2.59 8.83
C ILE A 74 -4.48 -2.28 10.09
N GLN A 75 -4.71 -1.00 10.38
CA GLN A 75 -5.54 -0.58 11.51
C GLN A 75 -6.96 -1.13 11.45
N LEU A 76 -7.61 -1.10 10.28
CA LEU A 76 -8.94 -1.67 10.09
C LEU A 76 -8.98 -3.19 10.31
N ILE A 77 -7.91 -3.89 9.91
CA ILE A 77 -7.80 -5.34 10.09
C ILE A 77 -7.63 -5.72 11.57
N LEU A 78 -6.93 -4.87 12.32
CA LEU A 78 -6.70 -5.06 13.76
C LEU A 78 -7.87 -4.57 14.62
N LYS A 79 -8.68 -3.63 14.12
CA LYS A 79 -9.83 -3.07 14.84
C LYS A 79 -10.99 -4.08 14.88
N GLY A 80 -10.97 -4.93 15.91
CA GLY A 80 -12.04 -5.85 16.28
C GLY A 80 -11.67 -7.30 16.05
N GLU A 81 -11.86 -8.13 17.08
CA GLU A 81 -11.62 -9.59 17.14
C GLU A 81 -12.49 -10.44 16.17
N THR A 82 -12.94 -9.86 15.07
CA THR A 82 -13.87 -10.47 14.13
C THR A 82 -13.23 -10.96 12.83
N ASN A 83 -11.92 -10.74 12.63
CA ASN A 83 -11.23 -11.26 11.45
C ASN A 83 -10.82 -12.73 11.67
N PRO A 84 -11.49 -13.71 11.01
CA PRO A 84 -11.15 -15.11 11.16
C PRO A 84 -9.73 -15.42 10.66
N SER A 85 -9.21 -14.64 9.69
CA SER A 85 -7.84 -14.79 9.16
C SER A 85 -6.74 -14.46 10.17
N LEU A 86 -7.06 -13.83 11.30
CA LEU A 86 -6.10 -13.62 12.39
C LEU A 86 -6.00 -14.83 13.33
N HIS A 87 -6.94 -15.78 13.25
CA HIS A 87 -7.10 -16.81 14.28
C HIS A 87 -7.42 -18.23 13.77
N LYS A 88 -7.76 -18.43 12.49
CA LYS A 88 -8.36 -19.70 11.99
C LYS A 88 -7.68 -20.33 10.77
N GLY A 89 -6.34 -20.39 10.70
CA GLY A 89 -5.64 -21.15 9.64
C GLY A 89 -5.99 -20.76 8.20
N ILE A 90 -6.57 -19.57 8.01
CA ILE A 90 -6.78 -18.92 6.72
C ILE A 90 -5.55 -18.05 6.48
N ARG A 91 -5.15 -17.88 5.21
CA ARG A 91 -4.08 -16.98 4.82
C ARG A 91 -4.24 -15.64 5.55
N ASN A 92 -3.27 -15.25 6.37
CA ASN A 92 -3.35 -13.99 7.08
C ASN A 92 -3.06 -12.81 6.14
N TYR A 93 -3.32 -11.59 6.60
CA TYR A 93 -3.14 -10.40 5.76
C TYR A 93 -1.72 -10.25 5.22
N PHE A 94 -0.70 -10.45 6.05
CA PHE A 94 0.69 -10.22 5.66
C PHE A 94 1.23 -11.32 4.75
N GLU A 95 0.76 -12.56 4.91
CA GLU A 95 0.96 -13.64 3.94
C GLU A 95 0.39 -13.27 2.58
N TRP A 96 -0.86 -12.85 2.55
CA TRP A 96 -1.53 -12.44 1.34
C TRP A 96 -0.79 -11.28 0.66
N VAL A 97 -0.34 -10.27 1.42
CA VAL A 97 0.52 -9.20 0.88
C VAL A 97 1.81 -9.77 0.30
N ARG A 98 2.46 -10.71 0.99
CA ARG A 98 3.72 -11.30 0.52
C ARG A 98 3.55 -12.04 -0.79
N TYR A 99 2.56 -12.93 -0.89
CA TYR A 99 2.27 -13.65 -2.13
C TYR A 99 1.84 -12.70 -3.24
N GLY A 100 0.99 -11.71 -2.92
CA GLY A 100 0.56 -10.71 -3.90
C GLY A 100 1.73 -9.90 -4.46
N LEU A 101 2.70 -9.52 -3.64
CA LEU A 101 3.91 -8.81 -4.07
C LEU A 101 4.80 -9.66 -5.00
N LEU A 102 4.84 -10.98 -4.81
CA LEU A 102 5.54 -11.90 -5.72
C LEU A 102 4.78 -12.10 -7.03
N ALA A 103 3.44 -12.14 -6.96
CA ALA A 103 2.58 -12.34 -8.12
C ALA A 103 2.46 -11.10 -9.01
N ILE A 104 2.55 -9.90 -8.45
CA ILE A 104 2.21 -8.68 -9.18
C ILE A 104 3.24 -8.30 -10.24
N GLY A 105 2.79 -8.28 -11.51
CA GLY A 105 3.65 -8.06 -12.68
C GLY A 105 3.91 -9.32 -13.50
N ASP A 106 3.54 -10.50 -12.99
CA ASP A 106 3.41 -11.71 -13.77
C ASP A 106 1.93 -12.03 -14.01
N LYS A 107 1.52 -12.11 -15.27
CA LYS A 107 0.11 -12.35 -15.66
C LYS A 107 -0.36 -13.74 -15.25
N GLU A 108 0.53 -14.72 -15.18
CA GLU A 108 0.17 -16.09 -14.82
C GLU A 108 -0.08 -16.20 -13.32
N SER A 109 0.81 -15.63 -12.51
CA SER A 109 0.72 -15.61 -11.05
C SER A 109 -0.28 -14.60 -10.50
N GLU A 110 -0.69 -13.57 -11.25
CA GLU A 110 -1.62 -12.52 -10.79
C GLU A 110 -2.96 -13.08 -10.24
N LYS A 111 -3.37 -14.27 -10.69
CA LYS A 111 -4.55 -14.98 -10.15
C LYS A 111 -4.41 -15.35 -8.67
N GLU A 112 -3.19 -15.53 -8.16
CA GLU A 112 -2.90 -15.81 -6.75
C GLU A 112 -3.23 -14.63 -5.81
N ILE A 113 -3.43 -13.43 -6.36
CA ILE A 113 -3.88 -12.25 -5.60
C ILE A 113 -5.30 -12.46 -5.05
N MET A 114 -6.12 -13.28 -5.72
CA MET A 114 -7.48 -13.58 -5.27
C MET A 114 -7.80 -15.07 -5.44
N ASP A 115 -7.58 -15.84 -4.39
CA ASP A 115 -8.04 -17.24 -4.28
C ASP A 115 -9.51 -17.27 -3.82
N ASP A 116 -10.30 -18.15 -4.42
CA ASP A 116 -11.69 -18.40 -4.02
C ASP A 116 -11.82 -18.88 -2.56
N LYS A 117 -10.78 -19.52 -2.01
CA LYS A 117 -10.72 -19.95 -0.59
C LYS A 117 -10.66 -18.77 0.38
N ASP A 118 -10.12 -17.63 -0.06
CA ASP A 118 -10.03 -16.41 0.74
C ASP A 118 -11.33 -15.60 0.73
N LEU A 119 -12.34 -16.02 -0.05
CA LEU A 119 -13.61 -15.29 -0.22
C LEU A 119 -14.76 -15.93 0.58
N ASP A 120 -15.44 -15.12 1.40
CA ASP A 120 -16.78 -15.43 1.93
C ASP A 120 -17.83 -14.79 1.03
N ILE A 121 -18.54 -15.63 0.27
CA ILE A 121 -19.56 -15.21 -0.70
C ILE A 121 -20.93 -15.68 -0.22
N LYS A 122 -21.84 -14.73 -0.03
CA LYS A 122 -23.23 -14.98 0.37
C LYS A 122 -24.19 -14.23 -0.54
N TYR A 123 -25.38 -14.77 -0.73
CA TYR A 123 -26.46 -14.04 -1.38
C TYR A 123 -27.40 -13.44 -0.35
N ILE A 124 -27.67 -12.15 -0.49
CA ILE A 124 -28.55 -11.40 0.41
C ILE A 124 -29.71 -10.79 -0.37
N LYS A 125 -30.80 -10.49 0.34
CA LYS A 125 -31.91 -9.71 -0.22
C LYS A 125 -31.42 -8.30 -0.54
N GLY A 126 -31.82 -7.78 -1.69
CA GLY A 126 -31.49 -6.40 -2.06
C GLY A 126 -32.23 -5.41 -1.16
N LYS A 127 -31.59 -4.31 -0.79
CA LYS A 127 -32.25 -3.16 -0.15
C LYS A 127 -32.61 -2.15 -1.25
N GLY A 128 -33.90 -1.90 -1.48
CA GLY A 128 -34.37 -0.88 -2.43
C GLY A 128 -35.87 -0.96 -2.73
N ALA A 129 -36.43 0.13 -3.29
CA ALA A 129 -37.81 0.20 -3.78
C ALA A 129 -37.95 -0.62 -5.07
N GLY A 130 -38.06 -1.94 -4.95
CA GLY A 130 -38.23 -2.84 -6.08
C GLY A 130 -39.45 -3.72 -5.89
N GLY A 131 -40.13 -4.06 -6.99
CA GLY A 131 -41.32 -4.91 -7.01
C GLY A 131 -41.11 -6.31 -6.41
N GLN A 132 -42.14 -7.14 -6.51
CA GLN A 132 -42.31 -8.41 -5.77
C GLN A 132 -41.05 -9.32 -5.70
N ASN A 133 -40.25 -9.39 -6.76
CA ASN A 133 -39.03 -10.21 -6.83
C ASN A 133 -37.83 -9.65 -6.03
N VAL A 134 -37.73 -8.34 -5.85
CA VAL A 134 -36.61 -7.70 -5.13
C VAL A 134 -36.69 -7.93 -3.62
N ASN A 135 -37.90 -7.99 -3.08
CA ASN A 135 -38.15 -8.20 -1.65
C ASN A 135 -38.19 -9.68 -1.26
N LYS A 136 -38.43 -10.59 -2.23
CA LYS A 136 -38.55 -12.04 -1.98
C LYS A 136 -37.24 -12.80 -2.20
N THR A 137 -36.46 -12.49 -3.23
CA THR A 137 -35.32 -13.33 -3.64
C THR A 137 -33.97 -12.72 -3.28
N ALA A 138 -33.13 -13.49 -2.58
CA ALA A 138 -31.76 -13.10 -2.25
C ALA A 138 -30.86 -13.14 -3.50
N THR A 139 -30.88 -12.07 -4.30
CA THR A 139 -30.15 -12.00 -5.58
C THR A 139 -28.85 -11.21 -5.50
N THR A 140 -28.65 -10.40 -4.45
CA THR A 140 -27.48 -9.54 -4.32
C THR A 140 -26.29 -10.35 -3.81
N ALA A 141 -25.17 -10.33 -4.52
CA ALA A 141 -23.94 -10.97 -4.08
C ALA A 141 -23.26 -10.12 -3.01
N SER A 142 -22.95 -10.70 -1.86
CA SER A 142 -22.20 -10.11 -0.76
C SER A 142 -20.87 -10.84 -0.68
N ILE A 143 -19.78 -10.16 -1.01
CA ILE A 143 -18.44 -10.74 -1.13
C ILE A 143 -17.53 -10.08 -0.11
N ARG A 144 -16.88 -10.89 0.71
CA ARG A 144 -15.84 -10.48 1.65
C ARG A 144 -14.55 -11.21 1.34
N HIS A 145 -13.45 -10.48 1.22
CA HIS A 145 -12.12 -11.08 1.19
C HIS A 145 -11.56 -11.11 2.61
N ASN A 146 -11.35 -12.30 3.17
CA ASN A 146 -11.03 -12.49 4.58
C ASN A 146 -9.67 -11.87 4.97
N PRO A 147 -8.57 -12.05 4.21
CA PRO A 147 -7.28 -11.47 4.59
C PRO A 147 -7.30 -9.94 4.70
N THR A 148 -7.97 -9.24 3.77
CA THR A 148 -7.96 -7.75 3.71
C THR A 148 -9.17 -7.10 4.38
N MET A 149 -10.17 -7.90 4.77
CA MET A 149 -11.48 -7.46 5.22
C MET A 149 -12.21 -6.55 4.21
N PHE A 150 -11.80 -6.55 2.94
CA PHE A 150 -12.54 -5.85 1.91
C PHE A 150 -13.93 -6.48 1.76
N PHE A 151 -14.92 -5.61 1.67
CA PHE A 151 -16.31 -6.00 1.57
C PHE A 151 -16.97 -5.23 0.43
N LEU A 152 -17.79 -5.94 -0.34
CA LEU A 152 -18.67 -5.32 -1.32
C LEU A 152 -19.98 -6.07 -1.44
N LYS A 153 -21.02 -5.33 -1.79
CA LYS A 153 -22.31 -5.88 -2.22
C LYS A 153 -22.48 -5.50 -3.69
N ASN A 154 -22.77 -6.47 -4.54
CA ASN A 154 -22.96 -6.25 -5.96
C ASN A 154 -24.31 -6.81 -6.43
N LYS A 155 -25.03 -6.01 -7.22
CA LYS A 155 -26.27 -6.39 -7.89
C LYS A 155 -26.29 -5.72 -9.27
N LYS A 156 -25.86 -6.47 -10.28
CA LYS A 156 -25.89 -6.07 -11.69
C LYS A 156 -27.24 -6.37 -12.34
N GLY A 157 -27.94 -7.42 -11.90
CA GLY A 157 -29.24 -7.83 -12.43
C GLY A 157 -30.00 -8.79 -11.51
N THR A 158 -30.90 -9.57 -12.10
CA THR A 158 -31.75 -10.55 -11.39
C THR A 158 -31.09 -11.92 -11.21
N VAL A 159 -30.06 -12.23 -12.02
CA VAL A 159 -29.35 -13.52 -12.00
C VAL A 159 -28.20 -13.48 -10.97
N GLN A 160 -28.23 -14.40 -10.00
CA GLN A 160 -27.25 -14.49 -8.91
C GLN A 160 -25.81 -14.70 -9.41
N PHE A 161 -25.61 -15.63 -10.35
CA PHE A 161 -24.29 -15.93 -10.90
C PHE A 161 -23.61 -14.69 -11.50
N LEU A 162 -24.34 -13.93 -12.34
CA LEU A 162 -23.81 -12.70 -12.94
C LEU A 162 -23.47 -11.62 -11.90
N ASN A 163 -24.25 -11.54 -10.82
CA ASN A 163 -23.97 -10.63 -9.70
C ASN A 163 -22.69 -11.03 -8.96
N LYS A 164 -22.45 -12.34 -8.78
CA LYS A 164 -21.24 -12.89 -8.17
C LYS A 164 -20.01 -12.61 -9.02
N GLU A 165 -20.02 -12.98 -10.31
CA GLU A 165 -18.87 -12.82 -11.20
C GLU A 165 -18.46 -11.34 -11.35
N ALA A 166 -19.42 -10.45 -11.60
CA ALA A 166 -19.15 -9.01 -11.65
C ALA A 166 -18.65 -8.46 -10.30
N GLY A 167 -19.11 -9.03 -9.18
CA GLY A 167 -18.62 -8.67 -7.85
C GLY A 167 -17.18 -9.13 -7.62
N LYS A 168 -16.81 -10.33 -8.07
CA LYS A 168 -15.44 -10.85 -8.01
C LYS A 168 -14.48 -9.99 -8.83
N GLU A 169 -14.89 -9.53 -10.02
CA GLU A 169 -14.08 -8.63 -10.85
C GLU A 169 -13.77 -7.30 -10.12
N ILE A 170 -14.77 -6.69 -9.49
CA ILE A 170 -14.59 -5.47 -8.68
C ILE A 170 -13.69 -5.75 -7.47
N MET A 171 -13.87 -6.90 -6.80
CA MET A 171 -13.03 -7.29 -5.67
C MET A 171 -11.57 -7.43 -6.11
N TYR A 172 -11.33 -8.15 -7.21
CA TYR A 172 -9.99 -8.33 -7.79
C TYR A 172 -9.30 -7.00 -8.06
N GLY A 173 -9.99 -6.05 -8.71
CA GLY A 173 -9.46 -4.71 -8.94
C GLY A 173 -9.02 -3.99 -7.65
N ARG A 174 -9.82 -4.09 -6.58
CA ARG A 174 -9.47 -3.52 -5.27
C ARG A 174 -8.23 -4.19 -4.65
N LEU A 175 -8.16 -5.52 -4.74
CA LEU A 175 -7.04 -6.31 -4.22
C LEU A 175 -5.73 -5.97 -4.96
N VAL A 176 -5.76 -5.93 -6.29
CA VAL A 176 -4.62 -5.55 -7.12
C VAL A 176 -4.17 -4.12 -6.80
N THR A 177 -5.09 -3.15 -6.73
CA THR A 177 -4.75 -1.77 -6.34
C THR A 177 -4.06 -1.74 -4.98
N HIS A 178 -4.57 -2.50 -4.01
CA HIS A 178 -3.99 -2.56 -2.68
C HIS A 178 -2.56 -3.16 -2.67
N ILE A 179 -2.32 -4.22 -3.45
CA ILE A 179 -0.96 -4.76 -3.63
C ILE A 179 -0.05 -3.75 -4.35
N ARG A 180 -0.56 -2.95 -5.29
CA ARG A 180 0.22 -1.88 -5.94
C ARG A 180 0.64 -0.80 -4.94
N GLU A 181 -0.21 -0.43 -3.99
CA GLU A 181 0.20 0.50 -2.92
C GLU A 181 1.32 -0.12 -2.07
N TRP A 182 1.22 -1.40 -1.71
CA TRP A 182 2.31 -2.12 -1.05
C TRP A 182 3.59 -2.16 -1.90
N LYS A 183 3.50 -2.36 -3.22
CA LYS A 183 4.66 -2.36 -4.12
C LYS A 183 5.39 -1.02 -4.11
N LYS A 184 4.66 0.10 -4.06
CA LYS A 184 5.24 1.44 -3.91
C LYS A 184 5.94 1.61 -2.56
N VAL A 185 5.30 1.14 -1.49
CA VAL A 185 5.84 1.23 -0.12
C VAL A 185 7.10 0.40 0.05
N VAL A 186 7.15 -0.82 -0.52
CA VAL A 186 8.31 -1.70 -0.47
C VAL A 186 9.45 -1.16 -1.34
N GLY A 187 9.16 -0.71 -2.55
CA GLY A 187 10.19 -0.26 -3.49
C GLY A 187 11.29 -1.31 -3.66
N SER A 188 12.55 -0.92 -3.46
CA SER A 188 13.73 -1.81 -3.50
C SER A 188 14.18 -2.30 -2.11
N GLN A 189 13.42 -2.02 -1.05
CA GLN A 189 13.80 -2.34 0.32
C GLN A 189 13.52 -3.81 0.65
N ASN A 190 14.07 -4.29 1.78
CA ASN A 190 13.77 -5.63 2.27
C ASN A 190 12.28 -5.73 2.64
N GLN A 191 11.54 -6.51 1.86
CA GLN A 191 10.11 -6.69 2.02
C GLN A 191 9.69 -7.07 3.46
N LYS A 192 10.42 -7.97 4.13
CA LYS A 192 10.07 -8.42 5.49
C LYS A 192 10.17 -7.26 6.48
N GLU A 193 11.23 -6.47 6.36
CA GLU A 193 11.47 -5.32 7.21
C GLU A 193 10.42 -4.24 6.99
N VAL A 194 10.08 -3.94 5.73
CA VAL A 194 9.02 -2.97 5.41
C VAL A 194 7.68 -3.40 5.99
N LEU A 195 7.29 -4.67 5.82
CA LEU A 195 6.03 -5.18 6.37
C LEU A 195 5.97 -5.04 7.90
N ARG A 196 7.07 -5.36 8.59
CA ARG A 196 7.21 -5.18 10.04
C ARG A 196 7.10 -3.71 10.44
N ASN A 197 7.85 -2.82 9.79
CA ASN A 197 7.85 -1.39 10.09
C ASN A 197 6.46 -0.76 9.87
N MET A 198 5.75 -1.17 8.81
CA MET A 198 4.39 -0.70 8.55
C MET A 198 3.38 -1.20 9.60
N LEU A 199 3.56 -2.42 10.13
CA LEU A 199 2.76 -2.92 11.24
C LEU A 199 3.04 -2.10 12.52
N GLU A 200 4.31 -1.88 12.85
CA GLU A 200 4.74 -1.07 14.00
C GLU A 200 4.16 0.36 13.92
N GLU A 201 4.24 1.00 12.75
CA GLU A 201 3.65 2.32 12.53
C GLU A 201 2.12 2.31 12.67
N ALA A 202 1.46 1.25 12.21
CA ALA A 202 0.00 1.14 12.32
C ALA A 202 -0.51 1.00 13.76
N VAL A 203 0.30 0.40 14.65
CA VAL A 203 -0.06 0.19 16.06
C VAL A 203 0.52 1.26 16.99
N LYS A 204 1.40 2.12 16.49
CA LYS A 204 2.08 3.15 17.27
C LYS A 204 1.09 4.06 17.99
N GLY A 205 1.27 4.21 19.30
CA GLY A 205 0.47 5.11 20.14
C GLY A 205 -0.98 4.67 20.35
N ARG A 206 -1.37 3.46 19.90
CA ARG A 206 -2.70 2.90 20.13
C ARG A 206 -2.70 2.01 21.38
N PRO A 207 -3.66 2.19 22.32
CA PRO A 207 -3.86 1.21 23.38
C PRO A 207 -4.34 -0.10 22.75
N MET A 208 -3.56 -1.15 22.91
CA MET A 208 -3.96 -2.51 22.52
C MET A 208 -4.70 -3.13 23.71
N GLU A 209 -5.85 -3.75 23.46
CA GLU A 209 -6.67 -4.35 24.52
C GLU A 209 -6.88 -5.84 24.24
N GLY A 210 -6.84 -6.65 25.32
CA GLY A 210 -7.20 -8.06 25.28
C GLY A 210 -6.42 -8.89 24.26
N ARG A 211 -7.15 -9.67 23.45
CA ARG A 211 -6.59 -10.64 22.50
C ARG A 211 -5.84 -10.00 21.34
N GLU A 212 -6.02 -8.70 21.12
CA GLU A 212 -5.32 -7.95 20.05
C GLU A 212 -3.81 -7.93 20.28
N ALA A 213 -3.36 -7.79 21.53
CA ALA A 213 -1.94 -7.79 21.86
C ALA A 213 -1.27 -9.15 21.57
N ASP A 214 -1.96 -10.25 21.82
CA ASP A 214 -1.45 -11.60 21.54
C ASP A 214 -1.33 -11.87 20.04
N VAL A 215 -2.32 -11.42 19.27
CA VAL A 215 -2.30 -11.49 17.79
C VAL A 215 -1.13 -10.70 17.23
N LEU A 216 -0.90 -9.49 17.73
CA LEU A 216 0.19 -8.65 17.27
C LEU A 216 1.56 -9.27 17.52
N LYS A 217 1.77 -9.85 18.72
CA LYS A 217 2.99 -10.59 19.04
C LYS A 217 3.19 -11.79 18.12
N ASP A 218 2.11 -12.54 17.82
CA ASP A 218 2.18 -13.67 16.90
C ASP A 218 2.53 -13.23 15.47
N ILE A 219 1.88 -12.16 14.96
CA ILE A 219 2.19 -11.60 13.64
C ILE A 219 3.64 -11.12 13.57
N GLN A 220 4.12 -10.37 14.56
CA GLN A 220 5.51 -9.89 14.62
C GLN A 220 6.50 -11.06 14.57
N LYS A 221 6.31 -12.07 15.43
CA LYS A 221 7.15 -13.28 15.46
C LYS A 221 7.15 -14.02 14.12
N ARG A 222 6.00 -14.11 13.44
CA ARG A 222 5.89 -14.75 12.12
C ARG A 222 6.63 -13.97 11.04
N LEU A 223 6.54 -12.64 11.06
CA LEU A 223 7.26 -11.75 10.14
C LEU A 223 8.79 -11.86 10.33
N GLU A 224 9.25 -11.98 11.58
CA GLU A 224 10.67 -12.15 11.93
C GLU A 224 11.23 -13.51 11.50
N THR A 225 10.56 -14.59 11.91
CA THR A 225 11.08 -15.95 11.71
C THR A 225 10.99 -16.41 10.26
N GLY A 226 10.04 -15.87 9.50
CA GLY A 226 9.72 -16.31 8.13
C GLY A 226 9.34 -17.79 8.03
N ARG A 227 9.16 -18.49 9.17
CA ARG A 227 8.84 -19.91 9.26
C ARG A 227 7.32 -20.09 9.33
N ASN A 228 6.83 -20.94 8.43
CA ASN A 228 5.50 -21.56 8.42
C ASN A 228 4.32 -20.61 8.62
N LEU A 229 3.99 -20.01 7.48
CA LEU A 229 2.70 -19.51 7.09
C LEU A 229 1.94 -20.67 6.39
N HIS A 230 1.84 -21.82 7.08
CA HIS A 230 1.21 -23.05 6.57
C HIS A 230 -0.22 -23.19 7.05
#